data_AF-A0A2P4THK8-F1
#
_entry.id   AF-A0A2P4THK8-F1
#
_cell.length_a   1.000
_cell.length_b   1.000
_cell.length_c   1.000
_cell.angle_alpha   90.00
_cell.angle_beta   90.00
_cell.angle_gamma   90.00
#
_symmetry.space_group_name_H-M   'P 1'
#
loop_
_entity.id
_entity.type
_entity.pdbx_description
1 polymer ?
#
loop_
_entity_poly.entity_id
_entity_poly.type
_entity_poly.pdbx_seq_one_letter_code
_entity_poly.pdbx_strand_id
1 'polypeptide(L)'
;MAPTRCPAGLALLLLLLGACGFFQSYAVEVDIKDASNVTCLYAQWMMKFLIKYETNSSDYKNASLDLTSTVTHNGSICGSDTQPAHVAVQFGDGHSWSINFSKNNETYQAELITFTYNTNDTAVFPDARRQGPVTIVVKDVMHPVQLNNVFVCHHTTSLEAENVTQIFWNITMQPFVQNGTISKKVILSADNNNLSKWDASLGNSYMCRKEQTLEINEDLQVHTFNLWVQPFLVKENKFSIAEECFADSDLNFLIPVAVGMALGFLIILVFVSYIIGRRKSRTGYQSV
;
A
#
# COMPACT_ATOMS: atom_id res chain seq x y z
N MET A 1 -15.56 33.74 -9.92
CA MET A 1 -15.37 34.89 -9.02
C MET A 1 -15.41 34.37 -7.60
N ALA A 2 -14.21 34.21 -7.03
CA ALA A 2 -13.85 34.29 -5.60
C ALA A 2 -14.58 33.42 -4.54
N PRO A 3 -13.89 33.14 -3.41
CA PRO A 3 -13.76 31.80 -2.85
C PRO A 3 -14.38 31.68 -1.46
N THR A 4 -14.53 30.46 -0.94
CA THR A 4 -14.76 30.25 0.50
C THR A 4 -13.75 29.29 1.08
N ARG A 5 -12.94 29.87 1.97
CA ARG A 5 -11.85 29.32 2.75
C ARG A 5 -12.33 28.21 3.70
N CYS A 6 -11.45 27.25 3.98
CA CYS A 6 -11.58 26.36 5.13
C CYS A 6 -11.64 27.19 6.43
N PRO A 7 -12.53 26.85 7.39
CA PRO A 7 -12.58 27.56 8.65
C PRO A 7 -11.35 27.21 9.49
N ALA A 8 -10.65 28.25 9.96
CA ALA A 8 -9.72 28.14 11.06
C ALA A 8 -10.53 27.85 12.34
N GLY A 9 -10.69 26.56 12.66
CA GLY A 9 -11.20 26.12 13.94
C GLY A 9 -10.15 26.35 15.02
N LEU A 10 -10.51 27.14 16.04
CA LEU A 10 -9.72 27.39 17.24
C LEU A 10 -9.11 26.08 17.78
N ALA A 11 -7.79 26.03 17.86
CA ALA A 11 -7.08 25.05 18.69
C ALA A 11 -7.39 25.36 20.16
N LEU A 12 -8.39 24.67 20.71
CA LEU A 12 -8.59 24.59 22.15
C LEU A 12 -7.47 23.67 22.70
N LEU A 13 -6.49 24.28 23.36
CA LEU A 13 -5.36 23.59 23.98
C LEU A 13 -5.87 22.78 25.19
N LEU A 14 -6.37 21.57 24.95
CA LEU A 14 -6.57 20.57 26.00
C LEU A 14 -5.21 19.92 26.27
N LEU A 15 -4.54 20.42 27.31
CA LEU A 15 -3.41 19.76 27.98
C LEU A 15 -3.91 18.45 28.62
N LEU A 16 -4.04 17.40 27.82
CA LEU A 16 -3.96 16.04 28.32
C LEU A 16 -2.49 15.63 28.24
N LEU A 17 -1.80 15.77 29.38
CA LEU A 17 -0.62 14.98 29.71
C LEU A 17 -1.04 13.50 29.83
N GLY A 18 -1.32 12.88 28.69
CA GLY A 18 -1.33 11.44 28.53
C GLY A 18 -0.14 11.11 27.65
N ALA A 19 0.80 10.33 28.17
CA ALA A 19 1.98 9.90 27.45
C ALA A 19 1.57 9.37 26.06
N CYS A 20 1.76 10.19 25.04
CA CYS A 20 1.94 9.69 23.69
C CYS A 20 3.29 9.00 23.75
N GLY A 21 3.30 7.75 24.22
CA GLY A 21 4.44 6.88 24.06
C GLY A 21 4.77 6.94 22.59
N PHE A 22 5.90 7.54 22.26
CA PHE A 22 6.48 7.39 20.93
C PHE A 22 6.53 5.88 20.71
N PHE A 23 5.67 5.35 19.85
CA PHE A 23 5.84 4.01 19.31
C PHE A 23 7.11 4.08 18.47
N GLN A 24 8.24 3.93 19.14
CA GLN A 24 9.56 3.88 18.54
C GLN A 24 9.61 2.54 17.83
N SER A 25 9.18 2.53 16.57
CA SER A 25 9.34 1.38 15.71
C SER A 25 10.82 1.31 15.37
N TYR A 26 11.51 0.33 15.95
CA TYR A 26 12.93 0.11 15.70
C TYR A 26 13.08 -0.54 14.33
N ALA A 27 14.00 -0.01 13.52
CA ALA A 27 14.43 -0.70 12.31
C ALA A 27 15.32 -1.88 12.72
N VAL A 28 15.00 -3.05 12.18
CA VAL A 28 15.88 -4.21 12.27
C VAL A 28 16.99 -4.00 11.26
N GLU A 29 18.24 -4.05 11.71
CA GLU A 29 19.41 -3.95 10.86
C GLU A 29 20.26 -5.22 11.01
N VAL A 30 20.60 -5.82 9.88
CA VAL A 30 21.38 -7.05 9.77
C VAL A 30 22.51 -6.80 8.77
N ASP A 31 23.72 -6.67 9.28
CA ASP A 31 24.98 -6.59 8.52
C ASP A 31 25.78 -7.87 8.77
N ILE A 32 25.73 -8.82 7.82
CA ILE A 32 26.47 -10.07 7.91
C ILE A 32 27.78 -9.92 7.15
N LYS A 33 28.87 -10.31 7.81
CA LYS A 33 30.22 -10.28 7.27
C LYS A 33 30.74 -11.69 7.04
N ASP A 34 31.55 -11.83 6.00
CA ASP A 34 32.25 -13.07 5.70
C ASP A 34 33.45 -13.31 6.64
N ALA A 35 34.18 -14.40 6.43
CA ALA A 35 35.39 -14.73 7.20
C ALA A 35 36.51 -13.68 7.08
N SER A 36 36.47 -12.82 6.06
CA SER A 36 37.40 -11.72 5.84
C SER A 36 36.93 -10.42 6.48
N ASN A 37 35.84 -10.45 7.25
CA ASN A 37 35.19 -9.29 7.87
C ASN A 37 34.64 -8.27 6.85
N VAL A 38 34.24 -8.76 5.67
CA VAL A 38 33.67 -7.97 4.58
C VAL A 38 32.15 -8.23 4.51
N THR A 39 31.33 -7.17 4.42
CA THR A 39 29.87 -7.31 4.32
C THR A 39 29.49 -8.11 3.09
N CYS A 40 28.77 -9.21 3.30
CA CYS A 40 28.31 -10.14 2.28
C CYS A 40 26.78 -10.10 2.11
N LEU A 41 26.07 -9.60 3.11
CA LEU A 41 24.63 -9.45 3.12
C LEU A 41 24.29 -8.26 4.00
N TYR A 42 23.49 -7.35 3.47
CA TYR A 42 22.92 -6.25 4.23
C TYR A 42 21.40 -6.27 4.11
N ALA A 43 20.72 -6.13 5.22
CA ALA A 43 19.27 -5.99 5.27
C ALA A 43 18.86 -5.04 6.38
N GLN A 44 17.99 -4.09 6.06
CA GLN A 44 17.37 -3.19 7.00
C GLN A 44 15.89 -3.07 6.68
N TRP A 45 15.02 -3.25 7.66
CA TRP A 45 13.58 -3.11 7.45
C TRP A 45 12.82 -2.92 8.75
N MET A 46 11.54 -2.60 8.61
CA MET A 46 10.60 -2.52 9.72
C MET A 46 9.46 -3.48 9.43
N MET A 47 8.94 -4.16 10.45
CA MET A 47 7.80 -5.04 10.26
C MET A 47 6.96 -5.23 11.52
N LYS A 48 5.73 -5.71 11.27
CA LYS A 48 4.70 -6.02 12.25
C LYS A 48 3.94 -7.26 11.80
N PHE A 49 3.51 -8.06 12.77
CA PHE A 49 2.69 -9.23 12.55
C PHE A 49 1.33 -9.03 13.19
N LEU A 50 0.26 -9.33 12.45
CA LEU A 50 -1.09 -9.46 12.97
C LEU A 50 -1.45 -10.95 12.93
N ILE A 51 -1.74 -11.54 14.09
CA ILE A 51 -2.05 -12.95 14.22
C ILE A 51 -3.45 -13.11 14.78
N LYS A 52 -4.28 -13.92 14.12
CA LYS A 52 -5.56 -14.36 14.67
C LYS A 52 -5.39 -15.75 15.31
N TYR A 53 -5.64 -15.86 16.60
CA TYR A 53 -5.47 -17.12 17.35
C TYR A 53 -6.75 -17.52 18.08
N GLU A 54 -6.91 -18.82 18.30
CA GLU A 54 -8.04 -19.40 19.02
C GLU A 54 -7.75 -19.49 20.52
N THR A 55 -8.75 -19.19 21.35
CA THR A 55 -8.67 -19.23 22.81
C THR A 55 -9.26 -20.53 23.39
N ASN A 56 -9.03 -20.78 24.68
CA ASN A 56 -9.64 -21.91 25.39
C ASN A 56 -11.18 -21.93 25.38
N SER A 57 -11.83 -20.77 25.23
CA SER A 57 -13.29 -20.64 25.08
C SER A 57 -13.77 -20.86 23.64
N SER A 58 -12.89 -21.24 22.71
CA SER A 58 -13.17 -21.45 21.28
C SER A 58 -13.57 -20.17 20.51
N ASP A 59 -13.37 -18.99 21.09
CA ASP A 59 -13.42 -17.72 20.37
C ASP A 59 -12.05 -17.36 19.78
N TYR A 60 -12.04 -16.39 18.87
CA TYR A 60 -10.82 -15.92 18.21
C TYR A 60 -10.46 -14.52 18.67
N LYS A 61 -9.18 -14.32 18.99
CA LYS A 61 -8.60 -13.02 19.34
C LYS A 61 -7.52 -12.64 18.33
N ASN A 62 -7.27 -11.33 18.22
CA ASN A 62 -6.18 -10.80 17.42
C ASN A 62 -5.03 -10.40 18.34
N ALA A 63 -3.82 -10.82 17.99
CA ALA A 63 -2.56 -10.43 18.60
C ALA A 63 -1.72 -9.63 17.60
N SER A 64 -0.87 -8.77 18.14
CA SER A 64 0.07 -7.97 17.38
C SER A 64 1.47 -8.20 17.93
N LEU A 65 2.42 -8.53 17.05
CA LEU A 65 3.84 -8.60 17.39
C LEU A 65 4.60 -7.56 16.58
N ASP A 66 5.38 -6.74 17.27
CA ASP A 66 6.28 -5.75 16.68
C ASP A 66 7.73 -6.10 17.06
N LEU A 67 8.72 -5.76 16.22
CA LEU A 67 10.14 -5.94 16.59
C LEU A 67 10.65 -4.78 17.44
N THR A 68 10.05 -4.61 18.62
CA THR A 68 10.38 -3.53 19.57
C THR A 68 11.37 -3.96 20.66
N SER A 69 11.69 -5.25 20.74
CA SER A 69 12.68 -5.81 21.68
C SER A 69 14.05 -5.93 21.03
N THR A 70 15.09 -6.24 21.82
CA THR A 70 16.42 -6.57 21.30
C THR A 70 16.32 -7.75 20.33
N VAL A 71 16.46 -7.47 19.04
CA VAL A 71 16.45 -8.47 17.98
C VAL A 71 17.83 -9.08 17.85
N THR A 72 17.93 -10.41 17.95
CA THR A 72 19.15 -11.13 17.58
C THR A 72 19.04 -11.62 16.15
N HIS A 73 20.16 -11.65 15.42
CA HIS A 73 20.21 -12.17 14.05
C HIS A 73 21.07 -13.45 13.96
N ASN A 74 21.11 -14.22 15.04
CA ASN A 74 21.90 -15.44 15.13
C ASN A 74 21.38 -16.48 14.13
N GLY A 75 22.30 -17.13 13.41
CA GLY A 75 21.97 -18.08 12.35
C GLY A 75 21.84 -17.46 10.96
N SER A 76 21.88 -16.13 10.83
CA SER A 76 22.02 -15.49 9.52
C SER A 76 23.38 -15.83 8.89
N ILE A 77 23.40 -16.14 7.60
CA ILE A 77 24.60 -16.56 6.87
C ILE A 77 24.70 -15.89 5.50
N CYS A 78 25.94 -15.62 5.09
CA CYS A 78 26.26 -15.24 3.71
C CYS A 78 25.85 -16.37 2.76
N GLY A 79 25.36 -16.01 1.58
CA GLY A 79 25.14 -16.96 0.49
C GLY A 79 26.32 -17.01 -0.48
N SER A 80 26.37 -18.08 -1.28
CA SER A 80 27.32 -18.30 -2.37
C SER A 80 26.58 -18.69 -3.65
N ASP A 81 27.28 -19.15 -4.68
CA ASP A 81 26.65 -19.68 -5.91
C ASP A 81 25.90 -21.01 -5.66
N THR A 82 26.24 -21.71 -4.57
CA THR A 82 25.68 -23.04 -4.24
C THR A 82 24.92 -23.07 -2.93
N GLN A 83 25.02 -22.02 -2.11
CA GLN A 83 24.35 -21.92 -0.82
C GLN A 83 23.47 -20.67 -0.78
N PRO A 84 22.19 -20.78 -0.35
CA PRO A 84 21.33 -19.62 -0.22
C PRO A 84 21.85 -18.69 0.86
N ALA A 85 21.69 -17.39 0.65
CA ALA A 85 21.88 -16.43 1.73
C ALA A 85 20.67 -16.51 2.66
N HIS A 86 20.89 -16.43 3.97
CA HIS A 86 19.84 -16.61 4.95
C HIS A 86 19.87 -15.46 5.95
N VAL A 87 18.73 -14.83 6.17
CA VAL A 87 18.54 -13.89 7.28
C VAL A 87 17.61 -14.56 8.27
N ALA A 88 18.04 -14.69 9.51
CA ALA A 88 17.25 -15.22 10.61
C ALA A 88 17.29 -14.23 11.76
N VAL A 89 16.11 -13.83 12.22
CA VAL A 89 15.96 -12.95 13.38
C VAL A 89 15.10 -13.62 14.44
N GLN A 90 15.48 -13.39 15.70
CA GLN A 90 14.74 -13.87 16.88
C GLN A 90 14.45 -12.69 17.80
N PHE A 91 13.26 -12.68 18.39
CA PHE A 91 12.77 -11.57 19.19
C PHE A 91 11.71 -12.04 20.20
N GLY A 92 11.52 -11.27 21.26
CA GLY A 92 10.57 -11.58 22.33
C GLY A 92 10.73 -12.99 22.93
N ASP A 93 9.63 -13.56 23.41
CA ASP A 93 9.61 -14.83 24.14
C ASP A 93 9.49 -16.05 23.20
N GLY A 94 10.44 -16.17 22.27
CA GLY A 94 10.58 -17.33 21.39
C GLY A 94 9.94 -17.16 20.01
N HIS A 95 9.81 -15.93 19.53
CA HIS A 95 9.38 -15.64 18.16
C HIS A 95 10.60 -15.57 17.23
N SER A 96 10.42 -15.95 15.98
CA SER A 96 11.47 -15.89 14.96
C SER A 96 10.90 -15.63 13.58
N TRP A 97 11.69 -14.96 12.75
CA TRP A 97 11.39 -14.71 11.35
C TRP A 97 12.64 -14.94 10.53
N SER A 98 12.50 -15.53 9.35
CA SER A 98 13.64 -15.75 8.47
C SER A 98 13.26 -15.70 7.00
N ILE A 99 14.23 -15.33 6.17
CA ILE A 99 14.10 -15.28 4.72
C ILE A 99 15.32 -15.91 4.04
N ASN A 100 15.06 -16.68 2.98
CA ASN A 100 16.09 -17.28 2.12
C ASN A 100 16.19 -16.53 0.80
N PHE A 101 17.42 -16.28 0.37
CA PHE A 101 17.73 -15.74 -0.94
C PHE A 101 18.55 -16.73 -1.74
N SER A 102 18.16 -16.96 -2.98
CA SER A 102 18.98 -17.66 -3.96
C SER A 102 19.40 -16.70 -5.07
N LYS A 103 20.46 -17.09 -5.78
CA LYS A 103 20.91 -16.36 -6.97
C LYS A 103 21.23 -17.32 -8.10
N ASN A 104 21.16 -16.79 -9.31
CA ASN A 104 21.76 -17.36 -10.50
C ASN A 104 22.90 -16.43 -10.97
N ASN A 105 23.29 -16.52 -12.24
CA ASN A 105 24.38 -15.72 -12.80
C ASN A 105 24.02 -14.23 -13.03
N GLU A 106 22.73 -13.88 -13.03
CA GLU A 106 22.22 -12.56 -13.42
C GLU A 106 21.40 -11.90 -12.32
N THR A 107 20.62 -12.67 -11.57
CA THR A 107 19.64 -12.18 -10.60
C THR A 107 19.72 -12.93 -9.27
N TYR A 108 19.21 -12.28 -8.22
CA TYR A 108 18.85 -12.90 -6.96
C TYR A 108 17.35 -12.74 -6.69
N GLN A 109 16.78 -13.62 -5.88
CA GLN A 109 15.38 -13.55 -5.48
C GLN A 109 15.19 -14.13 -4.08
N ALA A 110 14.14 -13.68 -3.40
CA ALA A 110 13.72 -14.29 -2.14
C ALA A 110 12.81 -15.50 -2.40
N GLU A 111 13.21 -16.67 -1.91
CA GLU A 111 12.50 -17.92 -2.16
C GLU A 111 11.42 -18.22 -1.12
N LEU A 112 11.77 -17.99 0.15
CA LEU A 112 11.02 -18.53 1.27
C LEU A 112 11.12 -17.59 2.46
N ILE A 113 9.96 -17.16 2.96
CA ILE A 113 9.82 -16.54 4.28
C ILE A 113 9.23 -17.57 5.23
N THR A 114 9.84 -17.70 6.40
CA THR A 114 9.34 -18.51 7.51
C THR A 114 9.15 -17.63 8.72
N PHE A 115 7.94 -17.62 9.27
CA PHE A 115 7.61 -16.93 10.51
C PHE A 115 7.17 -17.95 11.56
N THR A 116 7.79 -17.94 12.73
CA THR A 116 7.37 -18.78 13.86
C THR A 116 7.05 -17.91 15.06
N TYR A 117 5.83 -18.04 15.59
CA TYR A 117 5.41 -17.39 16.84
C TYR A 117 5.12 -18.43 17.91
N ASN A 118 5.45 -18.10 19.16
CA ASN A 118 5.25 -18.97 20.31
C ASN A 118 3.99 -18.57 21.07
N THR A 119 2.95 -19.41 21.04
CA THR A 119 1.70 -19.12 21.77
C THR A 119 1.80 -19.29 23.28
N ASN A 120 2.94 -19.78 23.79
CA ASN A 120 3.24 -19.79 25.22
C ASN A 120 3.65 -18.40 25.74
N ASP A 121 3.91 -17.43 24.86
CA ASP A 121 4.06 -16.03 25.24
C ASP A 121 2.68 -15.48 25.68
N THR A 122 2.38 -15.66 26.96
CA THR A 122 1.08 -15.27 27.56
C THR A 122 0.87 -13.75 27.60
N ALA A 123 1.92 -12.94 27.44
CA ALA A 123 1.78 -11.49 27.35
C ALA A 123 1.11 -11.08 26.03
N VAL A 124 1.39 -11.82 24.96
CA VAL A 124 0.84 -11.59 23.62
C VAL A 124 -0.37 -12.47 23.32
N PHE A 125 -0.35 -13.72 23.78
CA PHE A 125 -1.33 -14.75 23.49
C PHE A 125 -2.03 -15.28 24.77
N PRO A 126 -2.73 -14.42 25.53
CA PRO A 126 -3.46 -14.86 26.72
C PRO A 126 -4.55 -15.88 26.37
N ASP A 127 -4.64 -16.94 27.16
CA ASP A 127 -5.62 -18.03 27.02
C ASP A 127 -5.58 -18.77 25.67
N ALA A 128 -4.44 -18.74 24.95
CA ALA A 128 -4.31 -19.45 23.69
C ALA A 128 -4.62 -20.95 23.85
N ARG A 129 -5.48 -21.47 22.98
CA ARG A 129 -5.88 -22.89 23.01
C ARG A 129 -4.73 -23.80 22.61
N ARG A 130 -4.04 -23.42 21.54
CA ARG A 130 -2.83 -24.09 21.08
C ARG A 130 -1.64 -23.60 21.91
N GLN A 131 -0.81 -24.51 22.36
CA GLN A 131 0.40 -24.23 23.13
C GLN A 131 1.63 -24.58 22.30
N GLY A 132 2.67 -23.75 22.38
CA GLY A 132 3.97 -23.93 21.72
C GLY A 132 4.14 -23.16 20.41
N PRO A 133 5.20 -23.48 19.64
CA PRO A 133 5.52 -22.77 18.40
C PRO A 133 4.54 -23.11 17.28
N VAL A 134 4.19 -22.09 16.50
CA VAL A 134 3.39 -22.17 15.27
C VAL A 134 4.20 -21.54 14.15
N THR A 135 4.39 -22.28 13.05
CA THR A 135 5.23 -21.86 11.93
C THR A 135 4.39 -21.66 10.67
N ILE A 136 4.55 -20.51 10.04
CA ILE A 136 3.91 -20.10 8.79
C ILE A 136 4.99 -19.93 7.72
N VAL A 137 4.69 -20.36 6.51
CA VAL A 137 5.62 -20.35 5.39
C VAL A 137 5.00 -19.64 4.19
N VAL A 138 5.72 -18.69 3.61
CA VAL A 138 5.33 -17.97 2.39
C VAL A 138 6.43 -18.15 1.34
N LYS A 139 6.04 -18.48 0.11
CA LYS A 139 6.95 -18.70 -1.02
C LYS A 139 6.80 -17.60 -2.07
N ASP A 140 7.79 -17.48 -2.95
CA ASP A 140 7.76 -16.62 -4.14
C ASP A 140 7.41 -15.16 -3.80
N VAL A 141 8.06 -14.65 -2.75
CA VAL A 141 7.74 -13.37 -2.10
C VAL A 141 8.27 -12.15 -2.83
N MET A 142 9.05 -12.33 -3.90
CA MET A 142 9.75 -11.26 -4.59
C MET A 142 10.05 -11.61 -6.04
N HIS A 143 9.93 -10.62 -6.94
CA HIS A 143 10.43 -10.74 -8.31
C HIS A 143 11.97 -10.74 -8.34
N PRO A 144 12.59 -11.43 -9.32
CA PRO A 144 14.05 -11.44 -9.46
C PRO A 144 14.64 -10.04 -9.62
N VAL A 145 15.68 -9.74 -8.85
CA VAL A 145 16.45 -8.49 -8.92
C VAL A 145 17.84 -8.77 -9.48
N GLN A 146 18.32 -7.94 -10.40
CA GLN A 146 19.67 -8.09 -10.94
C GLN A 146 20.72 -8.06 -9.83
N LEU A 147 21.72 -8.91 -9.94
CA LEU A 147 22.89 -8.89 -9.06
C LEU A 147 23.53 -7.49 -9.04
N ASN A 148 24.15 -7.16 -7.92
CA ASN A 148 24.76 -5.85 -7.67
C ASN A 148 23.77 -4.67 -7.68
N ASN A 149 22.46 -4.91 -7.58
CA ASN A 149 21.50 -3.89 -7.23
C ASN A 149 21.03 -4.11 -5.79
N VAL A 150 20.63 -3.03 -5.12
CA VAL A 150 19.94 -3.08 -3.83
C VAL A 150 18.43 -3.04 -4.07
N PHE A 151 17.69 -3.89 -3.37
CA PHE A 151 16.23 -3.83 -3.33
C PHE A 151 15.79 -2.83 -2.27
N VAL A 152 14.97 -1.85 -2.67
CA VAL A 152 14.41 -0.86 -1.75
C VAL A 152 12.90 -0.79 -1.93
N CYS A 153 12.18 -0.84 -0.82
CA CYS A 153 10.74 -0.62 -0.77
C CYS A 153 10.41 0.21 0.48
N HIS A 154 10.14 1.50 0.28
CA HIS A 154 9.75 2.40 1.38
C HIS A 154 8.30 2.17 1.82
N HIS A 155 7.43 1.81 0.87
CA HIS A 155 6.01 1.65 1.12
C HIS A 155 5.71 0.46 2.02
N THR A 156 4.53 0.53 2.65
CA THR A 156 4.00 -0.58 3.42
C THR A 156 3.47 -1.65 2.46
N THR A 157 3.96 -2.87 2.62
CA THR A 157 3.49 -4.06 1.90
C THR A 157 3.07 -5.14 2.89
N SER A 158 2.13 -6.01 2.50
CA SER A 158 1.62 -7.07 3.36
C SER A 158 1.57 -8.42 2.67
N LEU A 159 1.95 -9.46 3.40
CA LEU A 159 1.86 -10.87 2.99
C LEU A 159 0.89 -11.59 3.93
N GLU A 160 -0.18 -12.16 3.36
CA GLU A 160 -1.18 -12.93 4.12
C GLU A 160 -0.96 -14.43 3.92
N ALA A 161 -0.89 -15.17 5.02
CA ALA A 161 -0.82 -16.62 5.00
C ALA A 161 -1.49 -17.20 6.26
N GLU A 162 -2.42 -18.13 6.04
CA GLU A 162 -3.25 -18.73 7.09
C GLU A 162 -3.95 -17.66 7.95
N ASN A 163 -3.67 -17.62 9.25
CA ASN A 163 -4.23 -16.66 10.20
C ASN A 163 -3.25 -15.52 10.52
N VAL A 164 -2.25 -15.29 9.66
CA VAL A 164 -1.21 -14.28 9.88
C VAL A 164 -1.13 -13.31 8.71
N THR A 165 -1.12 -12.02 9.04
CA THR A 165 -0.75 -10.94 8.14
C THR A 165 0.60 -10.38 8.56
N GLN A 166 1.60 -10.49 7.69
CA GLN A 166 2.93 -9.91 7.88
C GLN A 166 2.98 -8.57 7.14
N ILE A 167 3.35 -7.50 7.83
CA ILE A 167 3.35 -6.13 7.28
C ILE A 167 4.78 -5.60 7.35
N PHE A 168 5.33 -5.14 6.24
CA PHE A 168 6.71 -4.67 6.10
C PHE A 168 6.73 -3.26 5.55
N TRP A 169 7.68 -2.43 5.98
CA TRP A 169 7.93 -1.10 5.41
C TRP A 169 9.40 -0.71 5.56
N ASN A 170 9.84 0.30 4.81
CA ASN A 170 11.23 0.79 4.82
C ASN A 170 12.27 -0.33 4.61
N ILE A 171 12.01 -1.23 3.65
CA ILE A 171 12.86 -2.35 3.31
C ILE A 171 14.04 -1.86 2.48
N THR A 172 15.24 -2.26 2.86
CA THR A 172 16.48 -2.15 2.09
C THR A 172 17.23 -3.46 2.23
N MET A 173 17.38 -4.22 1.14
CA MET A 173 18.01 -5.53 1.18
C MET A 173 18.92 -5.73 -0.01
N GLN A 174 20.15 -6.17 0.26
CA GLN A 174 21.07 -6.66 -0.75
C GLN A 174 21.75 -7.94 -0.24
N PRO A 175 21.27 -9.11 -0.66
CA PRO A 175 22.01 -10.34 -0.47
C PRO A 175 23.19 -10.39 -1.47
N PHE A 176 24.20 -11.19 -1.17
CA PHE A 176 25.37 -11.40 -2.04
C PHE A 176 26.13 -10.11 -2.39
N VAL A 177 26.33 -9.22 -1.40
CA VAL A 177 27.11 -8.00 -1.54
C VAL A 177 28.53 -8.33 -2.01
N GLN A 178 28.97 -7.65 -3.07
CA GLN A 178 30.32 -7.79 -3.60
C GLN A 178 31.22 -6.69 -3.03
N ASN A 179 32.46 -7.06 -2.69
CA ASN A 179 33.49 -6.13 -2.19
C ASN A 179 33.09 -5.33 -0.93
N GLY A 180 32.16 -5.83 -0.12
CA GLY A 180 31.78 -5.20 1.14
C GLY A 180 30.99 -3.91 1.04
N THR A 181 30.64 -3.46 -0.17
CA THR A 181 29.97 -2.17 -0.38
C THR A 181 28.60 -2.38 -0.97
N ILE A 182 27.57 -1.89 -0.28
CA ILE A 182 26.18 -1.90 -0.75
C ILE A 182 26.09 -1.06 -2.02
N SER A 183 25.39 -1.58 -3.02
CA SER A 183 25.22 -0.91 -4.30
C SER A 183 24.41 0.36 -4.15
N LYS A 184 24.81 1.40 -4.89
CA LYS A 184 24.04 2.64 -5.05
C LYS A 184 22.95 2.52 -6.11
N LYS A 185 22.94 1.44 -6.90
CA LYS A 185 21.93 1.19 -7.92
C LYS A 185 20.71 0.55 -7.26
N VAL A 186 19.70 1.38 -7.05
CA VAL A 186 18.46 1.03 -6.37
C VAL A 186 17.42 0.55 -7.38
N ILE A 187 16.78 -0.58 -7.10
CA ILE A 187 15.50 -0.95 -7.72
C ILE A 187 14.39 -0.61 -6.73
N LEU A 188 13.53 0.32 -7.14
CA LEU A 188 12.29 0.63 -6.44
C LEU A 188 11.22 -0.34 -6.93
N SER A 189 10.66 -1.14 -6.02
CA SER A 189 9.41 -1.84 -6.32
C SER A 189 8.27 -0.83 -6.25
N ALA A 190 7.61 -0.62 -7.38
CA ALA A 190 6.45 0.25 -7.49
C ALA A 190 5.24 -0.61 -7.84
N ASP A 191 4.53 -1.10 -6.82
CA ASP A 191 3.33 -1.91 -6.98
C ASP A 191 2.08 -1.01 -6.99
N ASN A 192 1.85 -0.27 -8.08
CA ASN A 192 0.50 0.22 -8.36
C ASN A 192 -0.22 -0.81 -9.24
N ASN A 193 -0.85 -1.78 -8.59
CA ASN A 193 -1.63 -2.84 -9.25
C ASN A 193 -2.92 -2.34 -9.91
N ASN A 194 -3.21 -1.04 -9.83
CA ASN A 194 -4.44 -0.46 -10.33
C ASN A 194 -4.18 0.50 -11.50
N LEU A 195 -4.20 -0.06 -12.71
CA LEU A 195 -4.15 0.70 -13.96
C LEU A 195 -5.54 1.08 -14.47
N SER A 196 -6.56 1.18 -13.59
CA SER A 196 -7.96 1.41 -13.97
C SER A 196 -8.20 2.70 -14.75
N LYS A 197 -7.21 3.58 -14.81
CA LYS A 197 -7.27 4.81 -15.61
C LYS A 197 -7.43 4.54 -17.11
N TRP A 198 -7.00 3.37 -17.59
CA TRP A 198 -7.06 2.97 -19.00
C TRP A 198 -7.99 1.77 -19.24
N ASP A 199 -8.99 1.60 -18.38
CA ASP A 199 -9.99 0.55 -18.56
C ASP A 199 -10.80 0.78 -19.83
N ALA A 200 -11.01 -0.31 -20.58
CA ALA A 200 -11.92 -0.37 -21.71
C ALA A 200 -12.64 -1.72 -21.68
N SER A 201 -13.85 -1.74 -22.23
CA SER A 201 -14.62 -2.99 -22.36
C SER A 201 -13.84 -4.06 -23.15
N LEU A 202 -13.99 -5.34 -22.78
CA LEU A 202 -13.28 -6.45 -23.45
C LEU A 202 -13.57 -6.43 -24.96
N GLY A 203 -12.51 -6.34 -25.76
CA GLY A 203 -12.60 -6.25 -27.23
C GLY A 203 -12.64 -4.83 -27.80
N ASN A 204 -12.70 -3.81 -26.95
CA ASN A 204 -12.48 -2.41 -27.31
C ASN A 204 -11.04 -1.99 -27.04
N SER A 205 -10.68 -0.81 -27.53
CA SER A 205 -9.42 -0.12 -27.23
C SER A 205 -9.69 1.09 -26.34
N TYR A 206 -8.70 1.52 -25.57
CA TYR A 206 -8.74 2.79 -24.84
C TYR A 206 -7.98 3.85 -25.63
N MET A 207 -8.54 5.05 -25.78
CA MET A 207 -7.88 6.18 -26.45
C MET A 207 -7.97 7.46 -25.60
N CYS A 208 -6.85 8.17 -25.48
CA CYS A 208 -6.80 9.48 -24.85
C CYS A 208 -5.76 10.38 -25.51
N ARG A 209 -6.20 11.50 -26.07
CA ARG A 209 -5.35 12.44 -26.80
C ARG A 209 -4.70 13.46 -25.87
N LYS A 210 -5.49 13.96 -24.90
CA LYS A 210 -5.02 14.91 -23.90
C LYS A 210 -4.01 14.29 -22.94
N GLU A 211 -3.19 15.15 -22.36
CA GLU A 211 -2.20 14.73 -21.37
C GLU A 211 -2.90 14.16 -20.13
N GLN A 212 -2.45 12.99 -19.70
CA GLN A 212 -2.87 12.36 -18.46
C GLN A 212 -1.64 12.01 -17.62
N THR A 213 -1.71 12.29 -16.34
CA THR A 213 -0.72 11.84 -15.35
C THR A 213 -1.25 10.63 -14.63
N LEU A 214 -0.57 9.50 -14.76
CA LEU A 214 -0.76 8.33 -13.90
C LEU A 214 0.24 8.40 -12.77
N GLU A 215 -0.25 8.60 -11.56
CA GLU A 215 0.58 8.61 -10.36
C GLU A 215 0.83 7.14 -9.96
N ILE A 216 2.08 6.70 -10.13
CA ILE A 216 2.51 5.36 -9.69
C ILE A 216 2.93 5.41 -8.22
N ASN A 217 3.57 6.49 -7.77
CA ASN A 217 3.79 6.81 -6.36
C ASN A 217 4.12 8.30 -6.20
N GLU A 218 4.49 8.73 -4.98
CA GLU A 218 4.83 10.14 -4.68
C GLU A 218 6.03 10.66 -5.50
N ASP A 219 6.93 9.78 -5.95
CA ASP A 219 8.17 10.12 -6.64
C ASP A 219 8.17 9.75 -8.15
N LEU A 220 7.18 8.96 -8.59
CA LEU A 220 7.09 8.40 -9.95
C LEU A 220 5.71 8.68 -10.54
N GLN A 221 5.72 9.55 -11.55
CA GLN A 221 4.55 9.90 -12.33
C GLN A 221 4.80 9.54 -13.79
N VAL A 222 3.83 8.88 -14.42
CA VAL A 222 3.85 8.58 -15.84
C VAL A 222 2.93 9.56 -16.55
N HIS A 223 3.52 10.41 -17.38
CA HIS A 223 2.78 11.32 -18.24
C HIS A 223 2.55 10.65 -19.60
N THR A 224 1.29 10.53 -20.00
CA THR A 224 0.90 9.98 -21.30
C THR A 224 0.20 11.03 -22.15
N PHE A 225 0.50 11.03 -23.45
CA PHE A 225 -0.09 11.92 -24.45
C PHE A 225 -0.36 11.12 -25.73
N ASN A 226 -1.52 11.33 -26.37
CA ASN A 226 -1.96 10.54 -27.54
C ASN A 226 -1.86 9.02 -27.33
N LEU A 227 -2.31 8.55 -26.16
CA LEU A 227 -2.33 7.15 -25.79
C LEU A 227 -3.44 6.41 -26.54
N TRP A 228 -3.12 5.29 -27.19
CA TRP A 228 -4.10 4.38 -27.77
C TRP A 228 -3.64 2.93 -27.56
N VAL A 229 -4.38 2.17 -26.78
CA VAL A 229 -3.96 0.83 -26.33
C VAL A 229 -5.11 -0.18 -26.41
N GLN A 230 -4.77 -1.42 -26.76
CA GLN A 230 -5.69 -2.56 -26.70
C GLN A 230 -4.91 -3.84 -26.34
N PRO A 231 -5.07 -4.38 -25.12
CA PRO A 231 -4.27 -5.51 -24.66
C PRO A 231 -4.74 -6.85 -25.26
N PHE A 232 -6.05 -7.01 -25.52
CA PHE A 232 -6.64 -8.30 -25.94
C PHE A 232 -7.54 -8.17 -27.15
N LEU A 233 -7.75 -9.30 -27.85
CA LEU A 233 -8.67 -9.44 -28.99
C LEU A 233 -8.40 -8.48 -30.17
N VAL A 234 -7.13 -8.10 -30.37
CA VAL A 234 -6.70 -7.33 -31.54
C VAL A 234 -6.88 -8.17 -32.80
N LYS A 235 -7.56 -7.63 -33.80
CA LYS A 235 -7.81 -8.29 -35.10
C LYS A 235 -7.11 -7.52 -36.20
N GLU A 236 -6.53 -8.25 -37.16
CA GLU A 236 -5.90 -7.67 -38.36
C GLU A 236 -4.84 -6.58 -38.06
N ASN A 237 -4.15 -6.66 -36.92
CA ASN A 237 -3.21 -5.63 -36.45
C ASN A 237 -3.81 -4.21 -36.39
N LYS A 238 -5.11 -4.09 -36.11
CA LYS A 238 -5.81 -2.81 -35.96
C LYS A 238 -6.48 -2.73 -34.60
N PHE A 239 -6.47 -1.53 -34.03
CA PHE A 239 -7.27 -1.22 -32.85
C PHE A 239 -8.75 -1.33 -33.17
N SER A 240 -9.51 -1.83 -32.20
CA SER A 240 -10.96 -1.94 -32.25
C SER A 240 -11.61 -0.59 -31.86
N ILE A 241 -12.91 -0.58 -31.59
CA ILE A 241 -13.63 0.63 -31.20
C ILE A 241 -12.95 1.27 -29.98
N ALA A 242 -12.70 2.58 -30.04
CA ALA A 242 -12.02 3.32 -28.98
C ALA A 242 -13.02 3.85 -27.94
N GLU A 243 -12.74 3.55 -26.68
CA GLU A 243 -13.38 4.16 -25.52
C GLU A 243 -12.52 5.35 -25.09
N GLU A 244 -13.10 6.55 -25.21
CA GLU A 244 -12.37 7.81 -25.01
C GLU A 244 -12.33 8.21 -23.54
N CYS A 245 -11.20 8.78 -23.12
CA CYS A 245 -11.03 9.29 -21.77
C CYS A 245 -11.88 10.55 -21.51
N PHE A 246 -12.25 10.77 -20.24
CA PHE A 246 -12.96 12.00 -19.83
C PHE A 246 -12.14 13.28 -20.13
N ALA A 247 -10.81 13.21 -20.13
CA ALA A 247 -9.96 14.36 -20.42
C ALA A 247 -10.13 14.88 -21.86
N ASP A 248 -10.53 14.02 -22.80
CA ASP A 248 -10.84 14.40 -24.17
C ASP A 248 -12.26 15.01 -24.31
N SER A 249 -13.11 14.87 -23.29
CA SER A 249 -14.43 15.51 -23.29
C SER A 249 -14.30 17.02 -23.10
N ASP A 250 -14.82 17.79 -24.05
CA ASP A 250 -14.82 19.24 -23.95
C ASP A 250 -15.65 19.71 -22.74
N LEU A 251 -14.98 20.34 -21.76
CA LEU A 251 -15.58 21.06 -20.61
C LEU A 251 -16.64 22.12 -21.02
N ASN A 252 -16.76 22.40 -22.31
CA ASN A 252 -17.72 23.31 -22.91
C ASN A 252 -19.18 22.88 -22.71
N PHE A 253 -19.47 21.60 -22.46
CA PHE A 253 -20.84 21.14 -22.18
C PHE A 253 -21.25 21.28 -20.70
N LEU A 254 -20.28 21.30 -19.77
CA LEU A 254 -20.55 21.39 -18.34
C LEU A 254 -21.10 22.78 -17.94
N ILE A 255 -20.57 23.84 -18.55
CA ILE A 255 -20.95 25.23 -18.25
C ILE A 255 -22.44 25.49 -18.61
N PRO A 256 -22.93 25.17 -19.83
CA PRO A 256 -24.35 25.31 -20.17
C PRO A 256 -25.29 24.47 -19.29
N VAL A 257 -24.89 23.27 -18.87
CA VAL A 257 -25.71 22.40 -18.00
C VAL A 257 -25.84 23.00 -16.59
N ALA A 258 -24.73 23.47 -16.01
CA ALA A 258 -24.76 24.11 -14.69
C ALA A 258 -25.59 25.41 -14.71
N VAL A 259 -25.46 26.21 -15.76
CA VAL A 259 -26.26 27.42 -15.96
C VAL A 259 -27.74 27.07 -16.14
N GLY A 260 -28.06 26.02 -16.90
CA GLY A 260 -29.43 25.53 -17.09
C GLY A 260 -30.09 25.10 -15.79
N MET A 261 -29.37 24.35 -14.95
CA MET A 261 -29.85 23.91 -13.63
C MET A 261 -30.11 25.09 -12.69
N ALA A 262 -29.19 26.06 -12.64
CA ALA A 262 -29.35 27.26 -11.80
C ALA A 262 -30.56 28.11 -12.22
N LEU A 263 -30.74 28.34 -13.52
CA LEU A 263 -31.88 29.07 -14.06
C LEU A 263 -33.21 28.33 -13.82
N GLY A 264 -33.22 27.01 -14.02
CA GLY A 264 -34.40 26.18 -13.75
C GLY A 264 -34.85 26.26 -12.29
N PHE A 265 -33.91 26.17 -11.34
CA PHE A 265 -34.22 26.28 -9.92
C PHE A 265 -34.80 27.66 -9.54
N LEU A 266 -34.23 28.75 -10.09
CA LEU A 266 -34.75 30.10 -9.89
C LEU A 266 -36.20 30.27 -10.38
N ILE A 267 -36.51 29.74 -11.56
CA ILE A 267 -37.87 29.79 -12.12
C ILE A 267 -38.86 29.07 -11.19
N ILE A 268 -38.50 27.89 -10.69
CA ILE A 268 -39.36 27.13 -9.77
C ILE A 268 -39.64 27.92 -8.49
N LEU A 269 -38.62 28.56 -7.89
CA LEU A 269 -38.80 29.39 -6.70
C LEU A 269 -39.77 30.57 -6.93
N VAL A 270 -39.66 31.23 -8.07
CA VAL A 270 -40.58 32.33 -8.46
C VAL A 270 -42.01 31.82 -8.63
N PHE A 271 -42.20 30.66 -9.28
CA PHE A 271 -43.54 30.07 -9.44
C PHE A 271 -44.17 29.69 -8.10
N VAL A 272 -43.41 29.05 -7.20
CA VAL A 272 -43.90 28.67 -5.87
C VAL A 272 -44.29 29.89 -5.05
N SER A 273 -43.44 30.91 -5.00
CA SER A 273 -43.74 32.16 -4.28
C SER A 273 -44.97 32.89 -4.84
N TYR A 274 -45.13 32.92 -6.17
CA TYR A 274 -46.31 33.49 -6.81
C TYR A 274 -47.61 32.75 -6.44
N ILE A 275 -47.60 31.41 -6.45
CA ILE A 275 -48.78 30.60 -6.07
C ILE A 275 -49.17 30.85 -4.62
N ILE A 276 -48.19 30.92 -3.70
CA ILE A 276 -48.43 31.21 -2.28
C ILE A 276 -49.02 32.62 -2.11
N GLY A 277 -48.45 33.63 -2.78
CA GLY A 277 -48.95 35.01 -2.74
C GLY A 277 -50.37 35.14 -3.29
N ARG A 278 -50.66 34.48 -4.42
CA ARG A 278 -52.01 34.48 -5.02
C ARG A 278 -53.04 33.75 -4.17
N ARG A 279 -52.67 32.67 -3.47
CA ARG A 279 -53.56 31.99 -2.50
C ARG A 279 -53.90 32.90 -1.32
N LYS A 280 -52.95 33.70 -0.82
CA LYS A 280 -53.17 34.61 0.32
C LYS A 280 -54.05 35.83 -0.03
N SER A 281 -54.09 36.25 -1.31
CA SER A 281 -54.84 37.43 -1.73
C SER A 281 -56.35 37.23 -1.95
N ARG A 282 -56.89 36.00 -1.80
CA ARG A 282 -58.32 35.68 -2.04
C ARG A 282 -59.23 35.72 -0.82
N THR A 283 -58.71 36.03 0.37
CA THR A 283 -59.48 36.04 1.64
C THR A 283 -59.57 37.44 2.25
N GLY A 284 -60.15 38.41 1.52
CA GLY A 284 -60.27 39.79 1.99
C GLY A 284 -61.40 40.56 1.32
N TYR A 285 -62.65 40.25 1.67
CA TYR A 285 -63.75 41.21 1.70
C TYR A 285 -64.60 40.90 2.94
N GLN A 286 -64.46 41.70 4.00
CA GLN A 286 -65.49 41.84 5.02
C GLN A 286 -66.33 43.07 4.68
N SER A 287 -67.64 42.88 4.74
CA SER A 287 -68.70 43.88 4.68
C SER A 287 -68.57 44.93 5.77
N VAL A 288 -68.79 46.19 5.40
CA VAL A 288 -69.33 47.24 6.27
C VAL A 288 -70.76 47.54 5.85
#